data_AF-A0AAX0XNB0-F1
#
_entry.id   AF-A0AAX0XNB0-F1
#
_cell.length_a   1.000
_cell.length_b   1.000
_cell.length_c   1.000
_cell.angle_alpha   90.00
_cell.angle_beta   90.00
_cell.angle_gamma   90.00
#
_symmetry.space_group_name_H-M   'P 1'
#
loop_
_entity.id
_entity.type
_entity.pdbx_description
1 polymer ?
#
loop_
_entity_poly.entity_id
_entity_poly.type
_entity_poly.pdbx_seq_one_letter_code
_entity_poly.pdbx_strand_id
1 'polypeptide(L)'
;MTKLVHTMIRVRDLDRSVRFYREALELAVRDHFPFDGFSLTYLANDQSGFELELTHNQGQAEPYRHGNGYGHLAVTVEDIEAAHQRLTALDLAPAPVKAMYHEGTLLARLFFLTDPDGYQIEFIERAGRFA
;
A
#
# COMPACT_ATOMS: atom_id res chain seq x y z
N MET A 1 -3.74 5.53 -26.93
CA MET A 1 -4.13 6.04 -25.60
C MET A 1 -3.34 5.24 -24.56
N THR A 2 -2.86 5.89 -23.50
CA THR A 2 -2.07 5.26 -22.43
C THR A 2 -2.97 4.91 -21.22
N LYS A 3 -2.64 3.84 -20.49
CA LYS A 3 -3.37 3.38 -19.29
C LYS A 3 -2.36 3.07 -18.18
N LEU A 4 -2.63 3.55 -16.97
CA LEU A 4 -1.87 3.17 -15.77
C LEU A 4 -2.31 1.78 -15.31
N VAL A 5 -1.34 0.92 -14.98
CA VAL A 5 -1.62 -0.51 -14.69
C VAL A 5 -1.02 -0.98 -13.37
N HIS A 6 0.12 -0.45 -12.94
CA HIS A 6 0.69 -0.81 -11.64
C HIS A 6 1.58 0.29 -11.09
N THR A 7 1.89 0.19 -9.80
CA THR A 7 3.07 0.78 -9.18
C THR A 7 3.99 -0.34 -8.73
N MET A 8 5.30 -0.08 -8.72
CA MET A 8 6.30 -1.06 -8.35
C MET A 8 7.12 -0.55 -7.15
N ILE A 9 7.32 -1.44 -6.18
CA ILE A 9 8.22 -1.24 -5.04
C ILE A 9 9.19 -2.41 -4.91
N ARG A 10 10.30 -2.19 -4.21
CA ARG A 10 11.27 -3.26 -3.92
C ARG A 10 11.09 -3.72 -2.48
N VAL A 11 10.98 -5.02 -2.29
CA VAL A 11 10.82 -5.64 -0.97
C VAL A 11 11.97 -6.57 -0.68
N ARG A 12 12.36 -6.68 0.60
CA ARG A 12 13.45 -7.57 1.02
C ARG A 12 13.01 -8.98 1.36
N ASP A 13 11.77 -9.12 1.81
CA ASP A 13 11.20 -10.41 2.19
C ASP A 13 9.84 -10.51 1.50
N LEU A 14 9.80 -11.28 0.40
CA LEU A 14 8.61 -11.40 -0.41
C LEU A 14 7.43 -11.97 0.38
N ASP A 15 7.65 -13.00 1.20
CA ASP A 15 6.59 -13.66 1.95
C ASP A 15 6.02 -12.76 3.04
N ARG A 16 6.90 -12.01 3.73
CA ARG A 16 6.49 -11.00 4.72
C ARG A 16 5.65 -9.92 4.06
N SER A 17 6.06 -9.41 2.90
CA SER A 17 5.34 -8.35 2.20
C SER A 17 4.01 -8.83 1.62
N VAL A 18 3.97 -10.02 1.00
CA VAL A 18 2.71 -10.62 0.51
C VAL A 18 1.71 -10.80 1.65
N ARG A 19 2.15 -11.31 2.81
CA ARG A 19 1.30 -11.45 4.00
C ARG A 19 0.77 -10.10 4.46
N PHE A 20 1.65 -9.11 4.59
CA PHE A 20 1.27 -7.76 5.00
C PHE A 20 0.23 -7.16 4.07
N TYR A 21 0.44 -7.19 2.75
CA TYR A 21 -0.50 -6.60 1.79
C TYR A 21 -1.83 -7.36 1.70
N ARG A 22 -1.82 -8.67 1.92
CA ARG A 22 -3.04 -9.46 2.06
C ARG A 22 -3.84 -9.06 3.29
N GLU A 23 -3.18 -8.88 4.43
CA GLU A 23 -3.86 -8.55 5.70
C GLU A 23 -4.28 -7.08 5.76
N ALA A 24 -3.44 -6.17 5.28
CA ALA A 24 -3.69 -4.73 5.31
C ALA A 24 -4.70 -4.30 4.24
N LEU A 25 -4.50 -4.76 2.99
CA LEU A 25 -5.20 -4.26 1.81
C LEU A 25 -6.07 -5.30 1.08
N GLU A 26 -6.14 -6.52 1.61
CA GLU A 26 -6.92 -7.61 1.01
C GLU A 26 -6.45 -7.94 -0.42
N LEU A 27 -5.17 -7.68 -0.72
CA LEU A 27 -4.57 -8.02 -2.01
C LEU A 27 -4.11 -9.48 -2.04
N ALA A 28 -4.40 -10.17 -3.14
CA ALA A 28 -3.93 -11.52 -3.40
C ALA A 28 -2.90 -11.53 -4.52
N VAL A 29 -2.00 -12.52 -4.50
CA VAL A 29 -1.09 -12.77 -5.62
C VAL A 29 -1.91 -13.16 -6.86
N ARG A 30 -1.75 -12.40 -7.94
CA ARG A 30 -2.33 -12.69 -9.24
C ARG A 30 -1.34 -13.44 -10.13
N ASP A 31 -0.12 -12.94 -10.19
CA ASP A 31 0.96 -13.54 -10.96
C ASP A 31 2.29 -13.45 -10.21
N HIS A 32 3.16 -14.41 -10.50
CA HIS A 32 4.52 -14.47 -9.98
C HIS A 32 5.48 -14.95 -11.08
N PHE A 33 6.50 -14.14 -11.35
CA PHE A 33 7.49 -14.38 -12.39
C PHE A 33 8.90 -14.45 -11.77
N PRO A 34 9.44 -15.66 -11.56
CA PRO A 34 10.81 -15.83 -11.08
C PRO A 34 11.83 -15.69 -12.22
N PHE A 35 12.96 -15.05 -11.93
CA PHE A 35 14.10 -14.88 -12.83
C PHE A 35 15.40 -15.28 -12.12
N ASP A 36 16.51 -15.29 -12.85
CA ASP A 36 17.83 -15.41 -12.25
C ASP A 36 18.15 -14.13 -11.45
N GLY A 37 18.34 -14.28 -10.14
CA GLY A 37 18.68 -13.19 -9.23
C GLY A 37 17.52 -12.30 -8.75
N PHE A 38 16.29 -12.40 -9.27
CA PHE A 38 15.15 -11.62 -8.78
C PHE A 38 13.79 -12.27 -9.12
N SER A 39 12.70 -11.72 -8.58
CA SER A 39 11.33 -12.11 -8.94
C SER A 39 10.40 -10.90 -8.96
N LEU A 40 9.35 -10.97 -9.79
CA LEU A 40 8.26 -10.01 -9.85
C LEU A 40 6.98 -10.68 -9.35
N THR A 41 6.26 -10.06 -8.43
CA THR A 41 5.00 -10.57 -7.89
C THR A 41 3.93 -9.49 -7.95
N TYR A 42 2.83 -9.77 -8.65
CA TYR A 42 1.73 -8.82 -8.84
C TYR A 42 0.61 -9.12 -7.85
N LEU A 43 0.22 -8.10 -7.08
CA LEU A 43 -0.84 -8.18 -6.08
C LEU A 43 -2.04 -7.32 -6.49
N ALA A 44 -3.23 -7.89 -6.42
CA ALA A 44 -4.47 -7.18 -6.74
C ALA A 44 -5.69 -7.73 -5.98
N ASN A 45 -6.76 -6.93 -5.94
CA ASN A 45 -8.10 -7.35 -5.56
C ASN A 45 -9.10 -6.93 -6.66
N ASP A 46 -10.38 -7.27 -6.51
CA ASP A 46 -11.39 -7.01 -7.54
C ASP A 46 -11.94 -5.57 -7.52
N GLN A 47 -11.36 -4.67 -6.71
CA GLN A 47 -11.81 -3.27 -6.61
C GLN A 47 -11.24 -2.39 -7.72
N SER A 48 -10.13 -2.79 -8.36
CA SER A 48 -9.44 -1.99 -9.38
C SER A 48 -8.67 -2.87 -10.36
N GLY A 49 -8.50 -2.39 -11.59
CA GLY A 49 -7.58 -2.99 -12.56
C GLY A 49 -6.13 -2.51 -12.43
N PHE A 50 -5.78 -1.89 -11.30
CA PHE A 50 -4.44 -1.42 -10.96
C PHE A 50 -3.79 -2.36 -9.94
N GLU A 51 -2.51 -2.67 -10.12
CA GLU A 51 -1.80 -3.68 -9.33
C GLU A 51 -0.65 -3.08 -8.52
N LEU A 52 -0.30 -3.75 -7.43
CA LEU A 52 0.97 -3.52 -6.72
C LEU A 52 1.97 -4.58 -7.16
N GLU A 53 3.05 -4.15 -7.81
CA GLU A 53 4.17 -5.01 -8.18
C GLU A 53 5.24 -4.99 -7.08
N LEU A 54 5.58 -6.16 -6.56
CA LEU A 54 6.70 -6.37 -5.66
C LEU A 54 7.87 -6.95 -6.46
N THR A 55 9.00 -6.24 -6.49
CA THR A 55 10.27 -6.84 -6.92
C THR A 55 11.09 -7.25 -5.72
N HIS A 56 11.50 -8.52 -5.70
CA HIS A 56 12.39 -9.07 -4.71
C HIS A 56 13.70 -9.52 -5.36
N ASN A 57 14.81 -8.88 -4.98
CA ASN A 57 16.16 -9.24 -5.45
C ASN A 57 16.80 -10.27 -4.51
N GLN A 58 17.29 -11.38 -5.07
CA GLN A 58 18.01 -12.40 -4.31
C GLN A 58 19.29 -11.81 -3.70
N GLY A 59 19.57 -12.13 -2.44
CA GLY A 59 20.77 -11.68 -1.75
C GLY A 59 20.76 -10.21 -1.31
N GLN A 60 19.63 -9.50 -1.42
CA GLN A 60 19.50 -8.13 -0.89
C GLN A 60 19.53 -8.12 0.65
N ALA A 61 20.73 -8.05 1.22
CA ALA A 61 20.93 -8.06 2.67
C ALA A 61 20.57 -6.72 3.35
N GLU A 62 20.78 -5.59 2.67
CA GLU A 62 20.58 -4.26 3.26
C GLU A 62 19.18 -3.68 2.95
N PRO A 63 18.56 -2.91 3.87
CA PRO A 63 17.38 -2.10 3.60
C PRO A 63 17.52 -1.26 2.33
N TYR A 64 16.46 -1.19 1.51
CA TYR A 64 16.41 -0.23 0.42
C TYR A 64 16.38 1.20 1.00
N ARG A 65 17.14 2.11 0.38
CA ARG A 65 17.20 3.50 0.83
C ARG A 65 16.01 4.28 0.28
N HIS A 66 15.21 4.83 1.17
CA HIS A 66 14.12 5.72 0.80
C HIS A 66 14.69 7.13 0.60
N GLY A 67 14.42 7.71 -0.57
CA GLY A 67 14.65 9.13 -0.82
C GLY A 67 13.49 9.98 -0.29
N ASN A 68 13.56 11.29 -0.51
CA ASN A 68 12.48 12.23 -0.17
C ASN A 68 11.54 12.53 -1.35
N GLY A 69 11.68 11.81 -2.48
CA GLY A 69 10.88 12.01 -3.69
C GLY A 69 9.67 11.09 -3.84
N TYR A 70 9.70 9.90 -3.22
CA TYR A 70 8.54 9.00 -3.22
C TYR A 70 7.62 9.36 -2.06
N GLY A 71 6.34 9.56 -2.36
CA GLY A 71 5.31 9.86 -1.37
C GLY A 71 4.71 8.60 -0.75
N HIS A 72 3.74 7.99 -1.45
CA HIS A 72 2.98 6.84 -0.96
C HIS A 72 2.18 6.17 -2.10
N LEU A 73 1.66 4.98 -1.82
CA LEU A 73 0.50 4.41 -2.50
C LEU A 73 -0.76 4.82 -1.74
N ALA A 74 -1.84 5.18 -2.41
CA ALA A 74 -3.09 5.55 -1.77
C ALA A 74 -4.20 4.53 -2.05
N VAL A 75 -5.05 4.27 -1.05
CA VAL A 75 -6.24 3.40 -1.14
C VAL A 75 -7.43 4.11 -0.49
N THR A 76 -8.64 3.73 -0.90
CA THR A 76 -9.88 4.25 -0.29
C THR A 76 -10.59 3.19 0.53
N VAL A 77 -11.22 3.62 1.61
CA VAL A 77 -12.06 2.79 2.49
C VAL A 77 -13.41 3.46 2.74
N GLU A 78 -14.44 2.67 2.95
CA GLU A 78 -15.79 3.18 3.20
C GLU A 78 -15.91 3.87 4.57
N ASP A 79 -15.28 3.28 5.59
CA ASP A 79 -15.25 3.80 6.96
C ASP A 79 -13.80 3.77 7.46
N ILE A 80 -13.25 4.96 7.72
CA ILE A 80 -11.84 5.10 8.11
C ILE A 80 -11.57 4.60 9.54
N GLU A 81 -12.56 4.73 10.44
CA GLU A 81 -12.42 4.31 11.83
C GLU A 81 -12.47 2.78 11.93
N ALA A 82 -13.39 2.15 11.20
CA ALA A 82 -13.47 0.70 11.11
C ALA A 82 -12.20 0.10 10.49
N ALA A 83 -11.68 0.70 9.41
CA ALA A 83 -10.42 0.29 8.81
C ALA A 83 -9.24 0.42 9.79
N HIS A 84 -9.14 1.56 10.48
CA HIS A 84 -8.09 1.80 11.47
C HIS A 84 -8.16 0.76 12.60
N GLN A 85 -9.34 0.50 13.17
CA GLN A 85 -9.53 -0.50 14.23
C GLN A 85 -9.14 -1.90 13.78
N ARG A 86 -9.53 -2.31 12.57
CA ARG A 86 -9.16 -3.61 11.99
C ARG A 86 -7.64 -3.77 11.89
N LEU A 87 -6.94 -2.75 11.39
CA LEU A 87 -5.48 -2.79 11.25
C LEU A 87 -4.75 -2.74 12.60
N THR A 88 -5.28 -2.00 13.57
CA THR A 88 -4.79 -2.02 14.96
C THR A 88 -4.92 -3.42 15.57
N ALA A 89 -6.05 -4.11 15.35
CA ALA A 89 -6.28 -5.46 15.85
C ALA A 89 -5.39 -6.53 15.19
N LEU A 90 -4.79 -6.22 14.04
CA LEU A 90 -3.79 -7.04 13.36
C LEU A 90 -2.34 -6.69 13.75
N ASP A 91 -2.16 -5.84 14.77
CA ASP A 91 -0.84 -5.36 15.23
C ASP A 91 -0.02 -4.65 14.14
N LEU A 92 -0.67 -4.05 13.13
CA LEU A 92 0.00 -3.35 12.02
C LEU A 92 0.32 -1.89 12.33
N ALA A 93 -0.06 -1.38 13.50
CA ALA A 93 0.27 -0.04 14.00
C ALA A 93 0.00 1.12 13.02
N PRO A 94 -1.24 1.31 12.53
CA PRO A 94 -1.59 2.49 11.73
C PRO A 94 -1.36 3.78 12.54
N ALA A 95 -0.97 4.85 11.85
CA ALA A 95 -0.88 6.18 12.45
C ALA A 95 -2.28 6.70 12.82
N PRO A 96 -2.40 7.68 13.75
CA PRO A 96 -3.69 8.24 14.12
C PRO A 96 -4.44 8.83 12.91
N VAL A 97 -5.76 8.63 12.89
CA VAL A 97 -6.66 9.26 11.91
C VAL A 97 -6.57 10.79 12.02
N LYS A 98 -6.50 11.45 10.88
CA LYS A 98 -6.45 12.91 10.74
C LYS A 98 -7.53 13.40 9.79
N ALA A 99 -8.10 14.55 10.10
CA ALA A 99 -8.95 15.31 9.18
C ALA A 99 -8.13 16.44 8.57
N MET A 100 -8.12 16.52 7.24
CA MET A 100 -7.50 17.59 6.48
C MET A 100 -8.57 18.54 5.96
N TYR A 101 -8.38 19.84 6.21
CA TYR A 101 -9.27 20.90 5.75
C TYR A 101 -8.55 21.78 4.74
N HIS A 102 -9.27 22.17 3.68
CA HIS A 102 -8.84 23.18 2.73
C HIS A 102 -9.90 24.28 2.69
N GLU A 103 -9.50 25.51 2.99
CA GLU A 103 -10.40 26.68 3.02
C GLU A 103 -11.64 26.47 3.92
N GLY A 104 -11.44 25.81 5.07
CA GLY A 104 -12.53 25.52 6.03
C GLY A 104 -13.44 24.36 5.63
N THR A 105 -13.25 23.77 4.45
CA THR A 105 -13.99 22.59 3.98
C THR A 105 -13.20 21.32 4.26
N LEU A 106 -13.85 20.27 4.74
CA LEU A 106 -13.23 18.97 4.92
C LEU A 106 -12.80 18.42 3.54
N LEU A 107 -11.50 18.27 3.34
CA LEU A 107 -10.92 17.75 2.11
C LEU A 107 -10.81 16.23 2.14
N ALA A 108 -10.32 15.67 3.26
CA ALA A 108 -10.14 14.23 3.44
C ALA A 108 -10.06 13.85 4.92
N ARG A 109 -10.48 12.63 5.25
CA ARG A 109 -10.13 11.93 6.50
C ARG A 109 -9.23 10.77 6.14
N LEU A 110 -8.07 10.67 6.78
CA LEU A 110 -7.03 9.74 6.38
C LEU A 110 -6.14 9.28 7.53
N PHE A 111 -5.42 8.17 7.33
CA PHE A 111 -4.26 7.79 8.11
C PHE A 111 -3.19 7.17 7.22
N PHE A 112 -1.98 7.02 7.78
CA PHE A 112 -0.88 6.34 7.12
C PHE A 112 -0.57 4.99 7.78
N LEU A 113 -0.26 4.00 6.96
CA LEU A 113 0.29 2.72 7.38
C LEU A 113 1.67 2.55 6.73
N THR A 114 2.65 2.07 7.50
CA THR A 114 3.99 1.79 6.99
C THR A 114 4.14 0.29 6.74
N ASP A 115 4.57 -0.08 5.54
CA ASP A 115 4.82 -1.48 5.19
C ASP A 115 6.13 -2.02 5.84
N PRO A 116 6.41 -3.33 5.71
CA PRO A 116 7.63 -3.96 6.24
C PRO A 116 8.96 -3.34 5.82
N ASP A 117 9.00 -2.70 4.65
CA ASP A 117 10.21 -2.13 4.04
C ASP A 117 10.25 -0.57 4.17
N GLY A 118 9.23 0.04 4.77
CA GLY A 118 9.17 1.47 5.09
C GLY A 118 8.34 2.32 4.12
N TYR A 119 7.63 1.70 3.17
CA TYR A 119 6.77 2.40 2.22
C TYR A 119 5.50 2.87 2.91
N GLN A 120 5.13 4.11 2.65
CA GLN A 120 3.90 4.71 3.18
C GLN A 120 2.70 4.33 2.32
N ILE A 121 1.60 3.98 2.98
CA ILE A 121 0.30 3.72 2.38
C ILE A 121 -0.70 4.68 3.00
N GLU A 122 -1.33 5.52 2.18
CA GLU A 122 -2.37 6.47 2.60
C GLU A 122 -3.74 5.80 2.49
N PHE A 123 -4.43 5.66 3.61
CA PHE A 123 -5.84 5.24 3.64
C PHE A 123 -6.71 6.48 3.69
N ILE A 124 -7.68 6.58 2.78
CA ILE A 124 -8.56 7.74 2.65
C ILE A 124 -10.02 7.29 2.76
N GLU A 125 -10.80 7.98 3.59
CA GLU A 125 -12.25 7.78 3.64
C GLU A 125 -12.90 8.20 2.31
N ARG A 126 -13.76 7.35 1.75
CA ARG A 126 -14.51 7.65 0.52
C ARG A 126 -15.42 8.85 0.74
N ALA A 127 -15.04 9.99 0.17
CA ALA A 127 -15.81 11.23 0.17
C ALA A 127 -15.29 12.18 -0.92
N GLY A 128 -16.12 13.15 -1.33
CA GLY A 128 -15.72 14.20 -2.27
C GLY A 128 -15.17 13.63 -3.58
N ARG A 129 -13.91 13.90 -3.89
CA ARG A 129 -13.26 13.41 -5.13
C ARG A 129 -12.95 11.90 -5.12
N PHE A 130 -13.07 11.26 -3.95
CA PHE A 130 -12.78 9.85 -3.71
C PHE A 130 -14.04 9.05 -3.36
N ALA A 131 -15.22 9.66 -3.55
CA ALA A 131 -16.51 9.00 -3.39
C ALA A 131 -16.72 7.91 -4.45
#